data_AF-Q21YR1-F1
#
_entry.id   AF-Q21YR1-F1
#
_cell.length_a   1.000
_cell.length_b   1.000
_cell.length_c   1.000
_cell.angle_alpha   90.00
_cell.angle_beta   90.00
_cell.angle_gamma   90.00
#
_symmetry.space_group_name_H-M   'P 1'
#
loop_
_entity.id
_entity.type
_entity.pdbx_description
1 polymer ?
#
loop_
_entity_poly.entity_id
_entity_poly.type
_entity_poly.pdbx_seq_one_letter_code
_entity_poly.pdbx_strand_id
1 'polypeptide(L)'
;MITWAERAKAAISQTDRSGTVKTDETSVSRLLAVSAVPTEAVSAKPEQLSSVLAVPSPAVFENPDRWCWPYSSAMNGVEIDTFAARLHKFADWGLARNDGETLADKLVLRDRDQDDRRVCLECKHFAGHRAGSSRCGNWQAAGVAIHSRDAQLPADLVIQLQRCDGFNAHPTSTPQGTDDEHPHH
;
A
#
# COMPACT_ATOMS: atom_id res chain seq x y z
N MET A 1 -2.39 -4.89 -16.27
CA MET A 1 -1.58 -4.83 -15.04
C MET A 1 -2.20 -5.79 -14.03
N ILE A 2 -1.39 -6.66 -13.43
CA ILE A 2 -1.87 -7.66 -12.46
C ILE A 2 -1.93 -6.98 -11.09
N THR A 3 -3.08 -7.02 -10.41
CA THR A 3 -3.26 -6.39 -9.10
C THR A 3 -2.42 -7.11 -8.04
N TRP A 4 -2.15 -6.46 -6.90
CA TRP A 4 -1.52 -7.11 -5.74
C TRP A 4 -2.20 -8.43 -5.36
N ALA A 5 -3.53 -8.46 -5.30
CA ALA A 5 -4.27 -9.66 -4.93
C ALA A 5 -3.95 -10.83 -5.88
N GLU A 6 -3.81 -10.55 -7.18
CA GLU A 6 -3.44 -11.56 -8.17
C GLU A 6 -1.96 -11.98 -8.06
N ARG A 7 -1.05 -11.08 -7.67
CA ARG A 7 0.35 -11.44 -7.37
C ARG A 7 0.50 -12.27 -6.11
N ALA A 8 -0.24 -11.94 -5.05
CA ALA A 8 -0.28 -12.71 -3.81
C ALA A 8 -0.80 -14.13 -4.08
N LYS A 9 -1.89 -14.27 -4.85
CA LYS A 9 -2.40 -15.57 -5.30
C LYS A 9 -1.35 -16.37 -6.10
N ALA A 10 -0.64 -15.70 -7.02
CA ALA A 10 0.40 -16.36 -7.82
C ALA A 10 1.59 -16.84 -6.98
N ALA A 11 2.02 -16.06 -5.97
CA ALA A 11 3.10 -16.45 -5.06
C ALA A 11 2.72 -17.68 -4.24
N ILE A 12 1.50 -17.72 -3.69
CA ILE A 12 0.97 -18.88 -2.95
C ILE A 12 0.96 -20.13 -3.84
N SER A 13 0.53 -19.99 -5.10
CA SER A 13 0.50 -21.10 -6.07
C SER A 13 1.90 -21.63 -6.46
N GLN A 14 2.96 -20.82 -6.38
CA GLN A 14 4.32 -21.27 -6.64
C GLN A 14 4.93 -22.05 -5.46
N THR A 15 4.54 -21.74 -4.23
CA THR A 15 4.94 -22.49 -3.03
C THR A 15 4.43 -23.93 -3.06
N ASP A 16 3.21 -24.16 -3.56
CA ASP A 16 2.66 -25.52 -3.74
C ASP A 16 3.38 -26.35 -4.83
N ARG A 17 4.10 -25.69 -5.74
CA ARG A 17 4.87 -26.35 -6.82
C ARG A 17 6.32 -26.63 -6.45
N SER A 18 6.87 -25.96 -5.44
CA SER A 18 8.26 -26.13 -5.02
C SER A 18 8.38 -27.21 -3.94
N GLY A 19 8.11 -28.45 -4.32
CA GLY A 19 8.64 -29.69 -3.73
C GLY A 19 8.65 -29.81 -2.20
N THR A 20 7.56 -30.27 -1.62
CA THR A 20 7.63 -31.05 -0.37
C THR A 20 8.32 -32.38 -0.66
N VAL A 21 9.42 -32.67 0.04
CA VAL A 21 10.02 -34.02 0.11
C VAL A 21 8.91 -35.02 0.42
N LYS A 22 8.73 -35.99 -0.49
CA LYS A 22 7.81 -37.12 -0.29
C LYS A 22 8.20 -37.85 0.99
N THR A 23 7.32 -37.82 1.98
CA THR A 23 7.24 -38.91 2.95
C THR A 23 6.05 -39.77 2.56
N ASP A 24 6.29 -41.06 2.71
CA ASP A 24 5.62 -42.23 2.18
C ASP A 24 4.09 -42.22 2.25
N GLU A 25 3.49 -42.88 1.25
CA GLU A 25 2.06 -43.05 1.11
C GLU A 25 1.46 -43.81 2.30
N THR A 26 0.33 -43.33 2.83
CA THR A 26 -0.62 -44.23 3.48
C THR A 26 -2.00 -43.97 2.88
N SER A 27 -2.42 -44.92 2.05
CA SER A 27 -3.74 -44.99 1.42
C SER A 27 -4.85 -45.02 2.47
N VAL A 28 -5.82 -44.10 2.37
CA VAL A 28 -7.20 -44.39 2.78
C VAL A 28 -8.18 -43.79 1.77
N SER A 29 -8.65 -44.70 0.91
CA SER A 29 -9.96 -44.82 0.28
C SER A 29 -10.87 -43.59 0.10
N ARG A 30 -11.19 -43.37 -1.17
CA ARG A 30 -12.46 -42.80 -1.67
C ARG A 30 -13.66 -43.39 -0.93
N LEU A 31 -14.54 -42.52 -0.43
CA LEU A 31 -15.99 -42.77 -0.40
C LEU A 31 -16.73 -41.55 -0.93
N LEU A 32 -17.52 -41.78 -1.98
CA LEU A 32 -18.52 -40.87 -2.53
C LEU A 32 -19.81 -41.01 -1.71
N ALA A 33 -20.47 -39.85 -1.48
CA ALA A 33 -21.89 -39.62 -1.22
C ALA A 33 -22.58 -40.28 0.01
N VAL A 34 -23.28 -39.45 0.82
CA VAL A 34 -24.76 -39.44 0.93
C VAL A 34 -25.24 -38.26 1.80
N SER A 35 -26.48 -37.89 1.50
CA SER A 35 -27.37 -36.79 1.89
C SER A 35 -27.74 -36.60 3.38
N ALA A 36 -28.31 -35.41 3.63
CA ALA A 36 -29.30 -34.99 4.64
C ALA A 36 -28.81 -34.53 6.03
N VAL A 37 -29.10 -33.26 6.32
CA VAL A 37 -29.03 -32.62 7.64
C VAL A 37 -30.40 -32.71 8.31
N PRO A 38 -30.54 -33.29 9.51
CA PRO A 38 -31.69 -33.01 10.36
C PRO A 38 -31.37 -31.81 11.28
N THR A 39 -32.27 -30.83 11.26
CA THR A 39 -32.34 -29.73 12.22
C THR A 39 -33.16 -30.20 13.41
N GLU A 40 -32.58 -30.27 14.61
CA GLU A 40 -33.31 -30.32 15.88
C GLU A 40 -32.47 -29.65 16.99
N ALA A 41 -33.18 -29.16 18.00
CA ALA A 41 -32.86 -27.97 18.79
C ALA A 41 -31.94 -28.16 20.01
N VAL A 42 -31.49 -27.00 20.50
CA VAL A 42 -30.71 -26.65 21.70
C VAL A 42 -31.01 -27.48 22.96
N SER A 43 -29.99 -27.95 23.68
CA SER A 43 -29.80 -27.67 25.13
C SER A 43 -28.60 -28.41 25.77
N ALA A 44 -27.86 -27.65 26.59
CA ALA A 44 -26.99 -28.05 27.70
C ALA A 44 -25.64 -28.76 27.43
N LYS A 45 -24.55 -28.05 27.77
CA LYS A 45 -23.19 -28.55 28.01
C LYS A 45 -23.10 -29.11 29.44
N PRO A 46 -22.33 -30.18 29.69
CA PRO A 46 -21.07 -30.03 30.44
C PRO A 46 -19.94 -30.88 29.81
N GLU A 47 -18.78 -30.28 29.55
CA GLU A 47 -17.52 -30.45 30.31
C GLU A 47 -16.87 -31.84 30.26
N GLN A 48 -15.56 -31.79 29.98
CA GLN A 48 -14.51 -32.79 30.20
C GLN A 48 -14.08 -33.68 29.02
N LEU A 49 -12.78 -33.48 28.70
CA LEU A 49 -11.81 -34.33 27.99
C LEU A 49 -11.78 -34.25 26.45
N SER A 50 -10.79 -33.51 25.93
CA SER A 50 -9.59 -34.20 25.47
C SER A 50 -8.43 -33.21 25.34
N SER A 51 -7.39 -33.48 26.13
CA SER A 51 -6.10 -32.81 26.08
C SER A 51 -5.47 -33.06 24.72
N VAL A 52 -5.64 -32.14 23.77
CA VAL A 52 -4.77 -32.09 22.60
C VAL A 52 -3.39 -31.74 23.13
N LEU A 53 -2.47 -32.70 23.06
CA LEU A 53 -1.06 -32.51 23.35
C LEU A 53 -0.62 -31.21 22.68
N ALA A 54 -0.33 -30.19 23.49
CA ALA A 54 0.34 -29.01 23.02
C ALA A 54 1.72 -29.48 22.56
N VAL A 55 1.84 -29.73 21.25
CA VAL A 55 3.14 -29.79 20.60
C VAL A 55 3.80 -28.47 20.98
N PRO A 56 4.93 -28.46 21.70
CA PRO A 56 5.69 -27.24 21.86
C PRO A 56 6.15 -26.90 20.45
N SER A 57 5.40 -26.05 19.75
CA SER A 57 5.94 -25.36 18.60
C SER A 57 7.19 -24.70 19.14
N PRO A 58 8.39 -25.06 18.66
CA PRO A 58 9.55 -24.30 19.04
C PRO A 58 9.23 -22.89 18.56
N ALA A 59 9.11 -21.96 19.50
CA ALA A 59 8.97 -20.54 19.20
C ALA A 59 10.33 -20.04 18.68
N VAL A 60 10.82 -20.68 17.61
CA VAL A 60 11.61 -19.97 16.63
C VAL A 60 10.58 -19.04 16.01
N PHE A 61 10.52 -17.81 16.53
CA PHE A 61 9.96 -16.70 15.76
C PHE A 61 10.90 -16.53 14.57
N GLU A 62 10.77 -17.42 13.59
CA GLU A 62 11.41 -17.28 12.31
C GLU A 62 10.93 -15.95 11.73
N ASN A 63 11.86 -15.17 11.20
CA ASN A 63 11.53 -13.90 10.58
C ASN A 63 10.41 -14.14 9.53
N PRO A 64 9.21 -13.54 9.69
CA PRO A 64 8.09 -13.78 8.78
C PRO A 64 8.43 -13.36 7.34
N ASP A 65 9.40 -12.45 7.17
CA ASP A 65 9.83 -11.94 5.87
C ASP A 65 10.91 -12.79 5.19
N ARG A 66 11.31 -13.94 5.76
CA ARG A 66 12.41 -14.78 5.25
C ARG A 66 12.27 -15.16 3.77
N TRP A 67 11.04 -15.33 3.30
CA TRP A 67 10.73 -15.71 1.91
C TRP A 67 10.12 -14.58 1.08
N CYS A 68 9.96 -13.39 1.66
CA CYS A 68 9.44 -12.22 0.97
C CYS A 68 10.52 -11.59 0.07
N TRP A 69 10.21 -10.46 -0.56
CA TRP A 69 11.18 -9.66 -1.29
C TRP A 69 12.46 -9.42 -0.45
N PRO A 70 13.67 -9.67 -1.00
CA PRO A 70 13.99 -9.83 -2.43
C PRO A 70 13.96 -11.28 -2.97
N TYR A 71 13.62 -12.27 -2.15
CA TYR A 71 13.69 -13.68 -2.53
C TYR A 71 12.43 -14.18 -3.26
N SER A 72 11.32 -13.46 -3.16
CA SER A 72 10.11 -13.69 -3.94
C SER A 72 9.42 -12.38 -4.33
N SER A 73 8.31 -12.48 -5.06
CA SER A 73 7.49 -11.32 -5.41
C SER A 73 6.63 -10.79 -4.26
N ALA A 74 6.46 -11.58 -3.18
CA ALA A 74 5.66 -11.21 -2.02
C ALA A 74 6.24 -9.99 -1.30
N MET A 75 5.37 -9.12 -0.77
CA MET A 75 5.80 -7.96 0.01
C MET A 75 6.29 -8.38 1.38
N ASN A 76 7.40 -7.81 1.84
CA ASN A 76 7.81 -7.94 3.25
C ASN A 76 6.97 -7.00 4.14
N GLY A 77 7.09 -7.15 5.47
CA GLY A 77 6.32 -6.35 6.43
C GLY A 77 6.47 -4.84 6.23
N VAL A 78 7.70 -4.36 5.95
CA VAL A 78 7.97 -2.93 5.71
C VAL A 78 7.26 -2.42 4.46
N GLU A 79 7.25 -3.21 3.38
CA GLU A 79 6.52 -2.88 2.16
C GLU A 79 5.01 -2.87 2.38
N ILE A 80 4.47 -3.80 3.19
CA ILE A 80 3.05 -3.85 3.56
C ILE A 80 2.66 -2.60 4.37
N ASP A 81 3.45 -2.22 5.37
CA ASP A 81 3.19 -1.04 6.20
C ASP A 81 3.21 0.23 5.35
N THR A 82 4.19 0.35 4.46
CA THR A 82 4.31 1.49 3.53
C THR A 82 3.14 1.54 2.56
N PHE A 83 2.72 0.39 2.02
CA PHE A 83 1.55 0.27 1.15
C PHE A 83 0.27 0.71 1.87
N ALA A 84 0.04 0.23 3.10
CA ALA A 84 -1.12 0.58 3.91
C ALA A 84 -1.16 2.09 4.25
N ALA A 85 -0.02 2.66 4.64
CA ALA A 85 0.09 4.10 4.90
C ALA A 85 -0.24 4.95 3.66
N ARG A 86 0.21 4.52 2.47
CA ARG A 86 -0.14 5.16 1.20
C ARG A 86 -1.63 5.07 0.90
N LEU A 87 -2.26 3.91 1.10
CA LEU A 87 -3.70 3.77 0.88
C LEU A 87 -4.51 4.71 1.76
N HIS A 88 -4.17 4.81 3.05
CA HIS A 88 -4.83 5.75 3.95
C HIS A 88 -4.68 7.19 3.43
N LYS A 89 -3.44 7.59 3.11
CA LYS A 89 -3.17 8.94 2.59
C LYS A 89 -3.94 9.22 1.31
N PHE A 90 -3.99 8.29 0.36
CA PHE A 90 -4.68 8.47 -0.91
C PHE A 90 -6.19 8.54 -0.74
N ALA A 91 -6.75 7.77 0.20
CA ALA A 91 -8.16 7.85 0.57
C ALA A 91 -8.51 9.20 1.19
N ASP A 92 -7.65 9.77 2.06
CA ASP A 92 -7.83 11.11 2.63
C ASP A 92 -7.87 12.21 1.55
N TRP A 93 -7.22 11.98 0.41
CA TRP A 93 -7.24 12.86 -0.76
C TRP A 93 -8.38 12.56 -1.76
N GLY A 94 -9.25 11.60 -1.45
CA GLY A 94 -10.43 11.26 -2.24
C GLY A 94 -10.15 10.39 -3.47
N LEU A 95 -8.99 9.74 -3.55
CA LEU A 95 -8.72 8.77 -4.61
C LEU A 95 -9.60 7.53 -4.41
N ALA A 96 -10.22 7.03 -5.49
CA ALA A 96 -11.01 5.81 -5.40
C ALA A 96 -10.13 4.64 -4.98
N ARG A 97 -10.68 3.71 -4.17
CA ARG A 97 -9.90 2.60 -3.58
C ARG A 97 -9.09 1.82 -4.61
N ASN A 98 -9.70 1.46 -5.75
CA ASN A 98 -9.01 0.71 -6.81
C ASN A 98 -7.86 1.49 -7.46
N ASP A 99 -8.03 2.80 -7.64
CA ASP A 99 -6.99 3.67 -8.19
C ASP A 99 -5.86 3.87 -7.18
N GLY A 100 -6.21 4.00 -5.89
CA GLY A 100 -5.25 4.04 -4.78
C GLY A 100 -4.43 2.76 -4.66
N GLU A 101 -5.07 1.59 -4.74
CA GLU A 101 -4.38 0.29 -4.75
C GLU A 101 -3.46 0.16 -5.96
N THR A 102 -3.93 0.54 -7.15
CA THR A 102 -3.11 0.52 -8.38
C THR A 102 -1.90 1.45 -8.28
N LEU A 103 -2.08 2.65 -7.72
CA LEU A 103 -1.00 3.59 -7.51
C LEU A 103 -0.01 3.07 -6.46
N ALA A 104 -0.48 2.60 -5.31
CA ALA A 104 0.37 2.07 -4.25
C ALA A 104 1.20 0.87 -4.75
N ASP A 105 0.61 0.00 -5.57
CA ASP A 105 1.30 -1.11 -6.22
C ASP A 105 2.45 -0.66 -7.13
N LYS A 106 2.21 0.38 -7.92
CA LYS A 106 3.23 1.00 -8.76
C LYS A 106 4.36 1.58 -7.92
N LEU A 107 4.04 2.18 -6.77
CA LEU A 107 5.03 2.75 -5.86
C LEU A 107 5.85 1.69 -5.13
N VAL A 108 5.29 0.52 -4.81
CA VAL A 108 6.07 -0.62 -4.28
C VAL A 108 7.15 -1.04 -5.28
N LEU A 109 6.79 -1.20 -6.57
CA LEU A 109 7.77 -1.56 -7.60
C LEU A 109 8.84 -0.48 -7.77
N ARG A 110 8.44 0.79 -7.79
CA ARG A 110 9.37 1.92 -7.81
C ARG A 110 10.39 1.84 -6.66
N ASP A 111 9.91 1.61 -5.44
CA ASP A 111 10.77 1.57 -4.26
C ASP A 111 11.77 0.41 -4.35
N ARG A 112 11.35 -0.75 -4.86
CA ARG A 112 12.25 -1.88 -5.12
C ARG A 112 13.34 -1.54 -6.13
N ASP A 113 12.99 -0.81 -7.19
CA ASP A 113 13.92 -0.35 -8.22
C ASP A 113 14.82 0.80 -7.78
N GLN A 114 14.66 1.30 -6.54
CA GLN A 114 15.34 2.49 -6.02
C GLN A 114 15.16 3.72 -6.92
N ASP A 115 14.01 3.79 -7.60
CA ASP A 115 13.65 4.92 -8.44
C ASP A 115 13.18 6.09 -7.56
N ASP A 116 13.84 7.24 -7.71
CA ASP A 116 13.66 8.42 -6.87
C ASP A 116 12.53 9.36 -7.35
N ARG A 117 11.84 9.01 -8.44
CA ARG A 117 10.65 9.73 -8.89
C ARG A 117 9.54 9.65 -7.83
N ARG A 118 8.79 10.74 -7.63
CA ARG A 118 7.68 10.78 -6.67
C ARG A 118 6.39 11.22 -7.35
N VAL A 119 5.26 10.94 -6.73
CA VAL A 119 3.96 11.51 -7.14
C VAL A 119 3.62 12.72 -6.29
N CYS A 120 2.79 13.64 -6.80
CA CYS A 120 2.40 14.82 -6.02
C CYS A 120 1.70 14.44 -4.71
N LEU A 121 0.91 13.35 -4.68
CA LEU A 121 0.27 12.86 -3.45
C LEU A 121 1.27 12.48 -2.34
N GLU A 122 2.52 12.15 -2.67
CA GLU A 122 3.57 11.91 -1.67
C GLU A 122 4.17 13.21 -1.13
N CYS A 123 4.02 14.32 -1.85
CA CYS A 123 4.59 15.62 -1.48
C CYS A 123 3.92 16.20 -0.23
N LYS A 124 4.73 16.72 0.69
CA LYS A 124 4.27 17.44 1.90
C LYS A 124 3.56 18.77 1.59
N HIS A 125 3.77 19.32 0.38
CA HIS A 125 3.17 20.57 -0.07
C HIS A 125 1.92 20.37 -0.92
N PHE A 126 1.49 19.13 -1.12
CA PHE A 126 0.25 18.87 -1.82
C PHE A 126 -0.94 19.34 -0.98
N ALA A 127 -1.84 20.10 -1.59
CA ALA A 127 -3.00 20.67 -0.95
C ALA A 127 -4.28 20.39 -1.75
N GLY A 128 -5.43 20.42 -1.08
CA GLY A 128 -6.76 20.27 -1.71
C GLY A 128 -7.38 18.89 -1.54
N HIS A 129 -8.50 18.81 -0.81
CA HIS A 129 -9.10 17.57 -0.31
C HIS A 129 -10.23 16.99 -1.18
N ARG A 130 -10.58 17.65 -2.29
CA ARG A 130 -11.62 17.18 -3.21
C ARG A 130 -11.07 17.01 -4.61
N ALA A 131 -11.65 16.07 -5.35
CA ALA A 131 -11.44 15.94 -6.78
C ALA A 131 -11.58 17.32 -7.47
N GLY A 132 -10.55 17.71 -8.22
CA GLY A 132 -10.50 19.01 -8.92
C GLY A 132 -10.08 20.21 -8.06
N SER A 133 -9.70 20.02 -6.80
CA SER A 133 -9.17 21.08 -5.92
C SER A 133 -7.69 20.95 -5.59
N SER A 134 -7.02 19.96 -6.18
CA SER A 134 -5.61 19.63 -5.98
C SER A 134 -4.68 20.77 -6.39
N ARG A 135 -3.83 21.24 -5.48
CA ARG A 135 -2.94 22.38 -5.71
C ARG A 135 -1.54 22.08 -5.22
N CYS A 136 -0.56 22.70 -5.88
CA CYS A 136 0.81 22.71 -5.41
C CYS A 136 1.03 23.85 -4.42
N GLY A 137 1.20 23.55 -3.13
CA GLY A 137 1.56 24.56 -2.12
C GLY A 137 2.97 25.10 -2.26
N ASN A 138 3.82 24.45 -3.06
CA ASN A 138 5.20 24.88 -3.35
C ASN A 138 5.37 25.20 -4.84
N TRP A 139 4.35 25.80 -5.45
CA TRP A 139 4.22 26.01 -6.89
C TRP A 139 5.40 26.76 -7.50
N GLN A 140 6.00 27.71 -6.76
CA GLN A 140 7.12 28.52 -7.25
C GLN A 140 8.36 27.66 -7.42
N ALA A 141 8.74 26.91 -6.39
CA ALA A 141 9.88 25.99 -6.48
C ALA A 141 9.61 24.81 -7.41
N ALA A 142 8.35 24.38 -7.53
CA ALA A 142 7.94 23.32 -8.44
C ALA A 142 7.89 23.76 -9.92
N GLY A 143 7.99 25.06 -10.21
CA GLY A 143 7.81 25.60 -11.57
C GLY A 143 6.40 25.41 -12.13
N VAL A 144 5.40 25.22 -11.25
CA VAL A 144 4.01 24.92 -11.65
C VAL A 144 3.25 26.17 -12.07
N ALA A 145 3.54 27.32 -11.45
CA ALA A 145 2.80 28.57 -11.68
C ALA A 145 3.67 29.81 -11.40
N ILE A 146 3.16 30.99 -11.79
CA ILE A 146 3.73 32.31 -11.41
C ILE A 146 2.99 32.89 -10.20
N HIS A 147 1.72 32.53 -9.99
CA HIS A 147 0.92 32.96 -8.85
C HIS A 147 0.26 31.75 -8.17
N SER A 148 0.00 31.88 -6.87
CA SER A 148 -0.63 30.81 -6.06
C SER A 148 -2.02 30.41 -6.55
N ARG A 149 -2.81 31.35 -7.11
CA ARG A 149 -4.15 31.06 -7.66
C ARG A 149 -4.11 30.15 -8.89
N ASP A 150 -2.99 30.12 -9.60
CA ASP A 150 -2.79 29.34 -10.82
C ASP A 150 -2.10 27.99 -10.52
N ALA A 151 -1.85 27.66 -9.23
CA ALA A 151 -1.16 26.47 -8.79
C ALA A 151 -2.01 25.18 -8.80
N GLN A 152 -3.10 25.15 -9.56
CA GLN A 152 -3.99 24.00 -9.69
C GLN A 152 -3.30 22.89 -10.47
N LEU A 153 -3.34 21.67 -9.93
CA LEU A 153 -2.77 20.49 -10.56
C LEU A 153 -3.88 19.67 -11.24
N PRO A 154 -3.67 19.21 -12.49
CA PRO A 154 -4.56 18.26 -13.13
C PRO A 154 -4.44 16.87 -12.49
N ALA A 155 -5.55 16.12 -12.46
CA ALA A 155 -5.63 14.83 -11.76
C ALA A 155 -4.55 13.84 -12.22
N ASP A 156 -4.29 13.76 -13.53
CA ASP A 156 -3.30 12.84 -14.09
C ASP A 156 -1.87 13.16 -13.63
N LEU A 157 -1.52 14.46 -13.52
CA LEU A 157 -0.21 14.88 -13.05
C LEU A 157 0.00 14.52 -11.58
N VAL A 158 -1.06 14.57 -10.77
CA VAL A 158 -1.00 14.31 -9.33
C VAL A 158 -0.59 12.87 -9.00
N ILE A 159 -0.91 11.93 -9.89
CA ILE A 159 -0.59 10.49 -9.77
C ILE A 159 0.59 10.05 -10.67
N GLN A 160 1.18 10.98 -11.41
CA GLN A 160 2.31 10.71 -12.31
C GLN A 160 3.64 10.71 -11.53
N LEU A 161 4.45 9.66 -11.75
CA LEU A 161 5.82 9.61 -11.26
C LEU A 161 6.67 10.64 -12.00
N GLN A 162 7.25 11.58 -11.26
CA GLN A 162 8.01 12.69 -11.80
C GLN A 162 9.19 13.06 -10.91
N ARG A 163 10.14 13.80 -11.48
CA ARG A 163 11.13 14.58 -10.73
C ARG A 163 10.58 16.00 -10.68
N CYS A 164 10.53 16.58 -9.48
CA CYS A 164 10.06 17.95 -9.26
C CYS A 164 10.87 18.58 -8.14
N ASP A 165 11.39 19.79 -8.38
CA ASP A 165 12.22 20.52 -7.42
C ASP A 165 11.42 20.92 -6.17
N GLY A 166 10.11 21.15 -6.35
CA GLY A 166 9.18 21.47 -5.26
C GLY A 166 9.01 20.37 -4.21
N PHE A 167 9.44 19.13 -4.50
CA PHE A 167 9.40 18.05 -3.51
C PHE A 167 10.44 18.21 -2.39
N ASN A 168 11.60 18.82 -2.69
CA ASN A 168 12.70 18.97 -1.75
C ASN A 168 12.82 20.40 -1.21
N ALA A 169 12.35 21.39 -1.96
CA ALA A 169 12.42 22.79 -1.56
C ALA A 169 11.55 23.07 -0.33
N HIS A 170 12.06 23.89 0.59
CA HIS A 170 11.24 24.54 1.59
C HIS A 170 10.38 25.62 0.91
N PRO A 171 9.16 25.88 1.39
CA PRO A 171 8.34 26.93 0.82
C PRO A 171 9.09 28.25 1.06
N THR A 172 9.49 28.93 -0.01
CA THR A 172 10.08 30.26 0.09
C THR A 172 9.04 31.18 0.69
N SER A 173 9.32 31.69 1.89
CA SER A 173 8.61 32.83 2.44
C SER A 173 8.66 33.93 1.40
N THR A 174 7.49 34.37 0.93
CA THR A 174 7.35 35.50 0.02
C THR A 174 8.22 36.65 0.54
N PRO A 175 9.11 37.27 -0.27
CA PRO A 175 9.71 38.52 0.13
C PRO A 175 8.56 39.51 0.27
N GLN A 176 8.30 39.91 1.52
CA GLN A 176 7.37 40.95 1.88
C GLN A 176 7.83 42.20 1.13
N GLY A 177 7.07 42.59 0.11
CA GLY A 177 7.30 43.83 -0.60
C GLY A 177 7.34 44.96 0.42
N THR A 178 8.49 45.62 0.52
CA THR A 178 8.60 46.93 1.14
C THR A 178 7.94 47.92 0.17
N ASP A 179 6.61 48.00 0.23
CA ASP A 179 5.90 49.20 -0.17
C ASP A 179 6.16 50.23 0.92
N ASP A 180 7.09 51.16 0.67
CA ASP A 180 7.08 52.55 1.16
C ASP A 180 8.49 53.15 0.96
N GLU A 181 8.66 53.98 -0.07
CA GLU A 181 9.01 55.40 0.15
C GLU A 181 8.76 56.20 -1.15
N HIS A 182 7.72 57.03 -1.11
CA HIS A 182 7.44 58.08 -2.09
C HIS A 182 8.56 59.14 -2.08
N PRO A 183 8.95 59.72 -3.22
CA PRO A 183 9.90 60.82 -3.22
C PRO A 183 9.17 62.12 -2.83
N HIS A 184 9.54 62.68 -1.68
CA HIS A 184 9.27 64.08 -1.38
C HIS A 184 10.58 64.87 -1.40
N HIS A 185 10.63 65.79 -2.37
CA HIS A 185 11.53 66.94 -2.61
C HIS A 185 12.56 66.80 -3.73
#